data_AF-A0A2V8GXH8-F1
#
_entry.id   AF-A0A2V8GXH8-F1
#
_cell.length_a   1.000
_cell.length_b   1.000
_cell.length_c   1.000
_cell.angle_alpha   90.00
_cell.angle_beta   90.00
_cell.angle_gamma   90.00
#
_symmetry.space_group_name_H-M   'P 1'
#
loop_
_entity.id
_entity.type
_entity.pdbx_description
1 polymer ?
#
loop_
_entity_poly.entity_id
_entity_poly.type
_entity_poly.pdbx_seq_one_letter_code
_entity_poly.pdbx_strand_id
1 'polypeptide(L)'
;MTLRIGTRGSELALYQANAVAAQLRAKAGVDCEIVVIKTSGDKLAEATVTQIGGKRLFVKEIEDALLAGEVDLAVHSSKDMPVVLPDGLAIAGVLPREDARDA
;
A
#
# COMPACT_ATOMS: atom_id res chain seq x y z
N MET A 1 0.59 -8.81 -20.30
CA MET A 1 0.39 -9.24 -18.90
C MET A 1 0.46 -7.98 -18.06
N THR A 2 -0.54 -7.74 -17.20
CA THR A 2 -0.67 -6.50 -16.43
C THR A 2 -0.35 -6.81 -14.97
N LEU A 3 0.42 -5.95 -14.32
CA LEU A 3 0.81 -6.13 -12.92
C LEU A 3 -0.24 -5.50 -12.01
N ARG A 4 -0.76 -6.27 -11.04
CA ARG A 4 -1.80 -5.83 -10.11
C ARG A 4 -1.17 -5.16 -8.89
N ILE A 5 -1.50 -3.89 -8.67
CA ILE A 5 -1.03 -3.06 -7.56
C ILE A 5 -2.12 -2.96 -6.50
N GLY A 6 -1.93 -3.61 -5.36
CA GLY A 6 -2.76 -3.46 -4.17
C GLY A 6 -2.54 -2.11 -3.49
N THR A 7 -3.62 -1.41 -3.16
CA THR A 7 -3.56 -0.14 -2.42
C THR A 7 -4.83 0.10 -1.60
N ARG A 8 -4.76 0.99 -0.61
CA ARG A 8 -5.95 1.50 0.08
C ARG A 8 -6.77 2.42 -0.83
N GLY A 9 -8.04 2.62 -0.47
CA GLY A 9 -8.98 3.43 -1.26
C GLY A 9 -8.95 4.94 -1.00
N SER A 10 -8.08 5.45 -0.12
CA SER A 10 -8.00 6.90 0.12
C SER A 10 -7.39 7.63 -1.08
N GLU A 11 -7.74 8.90 -1.28
CA GLU A 11 -7.24 9.70 -2.42
C GLU A 11 -5.70 9.71 -2.47
N LEU A 12 -5.04 9.86 -1.32
CA LEU A 12 -3.58 9.82 -1.23
C LEU A 12 -3.00 8.44 -1.59
N ALA A 13 -3.64 7.35 -1.15
CA ALA A 13 -3.17 6.01 -1.46
C ALA A 13 -3.32 5.67 -2.95
N LEU A 14 -4.41 6.13 -3.57
CA LEU A 14 -4.62 6.03 -5.02
C LEU A 14 -3.59 6.86 -5.78
N TYR A 15 -3.31 8.09 -5.33
CA TYR A 15 -2.27 8.93 -5.92
C TYR A 15 -0.90 8.24 -5.88
N GLN A 16 -0.51 7.71 -4.72
CA GLN A 16 0.76 6.99 -4.54
C GLN A 16 0.85 5.74 -5.45
N ALA A 17 -0.21 4.95 -5.53
CA ALA A 17 -0.25 3.75 -6.39
C ALA A 17 -0.14 4.10 -7.88
N ASN A 18 -0.85 5.14 -8.33
CA ASN A 18 -0.76 5.63 -9.70
C ASN A 18 0.63 6.20 -10.02
N ALA A 19 1.29 6.87 -9.07
CA ALA A 19 2.67 7.34 -9.26
C ALA A 19 3.65 6.18 -9.49
N VAL A 20 3.52 5.09 -8.73
CA VAL A 20 4.31 3.87 -8.94
C VAL A 20 4.00 3.24 -10.30
N ALA A 21 2.72 3.09 -10.66
CA ALA A 21 2.30 2.56 -11.97
C ALA A 21 2.90 3.35 -13.13
N ALA A 22 2.89 4.69 -13.06
CA ALA A 22 3.48 5.55 -14.07
C ALA A 22 4.99 5.34 -14.21
N GLN A 23 5.71 5.17 -13.09
CA GLN A 23 7.15 4.90 -13.10
C GLN A 23 7.48 3.53 -13.70
N LEU A 24 6.71 2.49 -13.35
CA LEU A 24 6.85 1.14 -13.91
C LEU A 24 6.61 1.15 -15.42
N ARG A 25 5.57 1.85 -15.87
CA ARG A 25 5.31 2.01 -17.30
C ARG A 25 6.44 2.74 -18.01
N ALA A 26 6.89 3.87 -17.48
CA ALA A 26 7.90 4.71 -18.12
C ALA A 26 9.28 4.04 -18.18
N LYS A 27 9.67 3.28 -17.16
CA LYS A 27 11.03 2.70 -17.05
C LYS A 27 11.14 1.26 -17.53
N ALA A 28 10.09 0.47 -17.37
CA ALA A 28 10.10 -0.96 -17.69
C ALA A 28 9.07 -1.36 -18.75
N GLY A 29 8.23 -0.44 -19.23
CA GLY A 29 7.18 -0.74 -20.19
C GLY A 29 6.03 -1.58 -19.61
N VAL A 30 5.98 -1.77 -18.29
CA VAL A 30 5.00 -2.64 -17.63
C VAL A 30 3.70 -1.88 -17.40
N ASP A 31 2.59 -2.41 -17.93
CA ASP A 31 1.25 -1.91 -17.63
C ASP A 31 0.78 -2.44 -16.27
N CYS A 32 0.07 -1.60 -15.52
CA CYS A 32 -0.40 -1.92 -14.17
C CYS A 32 -1.91 -1.72 -14.03
N GLU A 33 -2.53 -2.53 -13.19
CA GLU A 33 -3.93 -2.41 -12.76
C GLU A 33 -3.96 -2.05 -11.27
N ILE A 34 -4.75 -1.05 -10.89
CA ILE A 34 -4.90 -0.66 -9.49
C ILE A 34 -6.02 -1.47 -8.85
N VAL A 35 -5.70 -2.24 -7.83
CA VAL A 35 -6.64 -3.06 -7.06
C VAL A 35 -6.84 -2.42 -5.69
N VAL A 36 -8.03 -1.86 -5.47
CA VAL A 36 -8.39 -1.22 -4.19
C VAL A 36 -8.79 -2.29 -3.17
N ILE A 37 -8.08 -2.32 -2.05
CA ILE A 37 -8.32 -3.25 -0.95
C ILE A 37 -8.82 -2.46 0.25
N LYS A 38 -10.01 -2.81 0.73
CA LYS A 38 -10.62 -2.16 1.89
C LYS A 38 -10.08 -2.79 3.17
N THR A 39 -9.39 -2.00 3.99
CA THR A 39 -8.77 -2.49 5.22
C THR A 39 -9.71 -2.34 6.42
N SER A 40 -9.48 -3.11 7.47
CA SER A 40 -10.21 -2.92 8.74
C SER A 40 -9.94 -1.55 9.34
N GLY A 41 -8.74 -0.99 9.16
CA GLY A 41 -8.41 0.37 9.53
C GLY A 41 -9.27 1.43 8.82
N ASP A 42 -9.64 1.21 7.56
CA ASP A 42 -10.55 2.13 6.83
C ASP A 42 -11.96 2.13 7.41
N LYS A 43 -12.43 0.98 7.92
CA LYS A 43 -13.74 0.86 8.59
C LYS A 43 -13.73 1.51 9.97
N LEU A 44 -12.57 1.52 10.63
CA LEU A 44 -12.41 2.01 11.99
C LEU A 44 -12.05 3.48 12.07
N ALA A 45 -11.63 4.14 11.00
CA ALA A 45 -11.36 5.58 10.98
C ALA A 45 -12.60 6.44 11.29
N GLU A 46 -13.81 5.87 11.20
CA GLU A 46 -15.06 6.47 11.68
C GLU A 46 -15.23 6.39 13.22
N ALA A 47 -14.47 5.53 13.89
CA ALA A 47 -14.42 5.39 15.34
C ALA A 47 -13.07 5.92 15.86
N THR A 48 -13.05 6.53 17.04
CA THR A 48 -11.86 7.18 17.60
C THR A 48 -10.64 6.24 17.65
N VAL A 49 -9.57 6.63 16.93
CA VAL A 49 -8.31 5.89 16.68
C VAL A 49 -7.59 5.43 17.96
N THR A 50 -7.96 5.95 19.13
CA THR A 50 -7.24 5.81 20.40
C THR A 50 -7.28 4.41 21.03
N GLN A 51 -8.11 3.48 20.55
CA GLN A 51 -8.31 2.18 21.24
C GLN A 51 -7.95 0.93 20.45
N ILE A 52 -7.59 1.02 19.17
CA ILE A 52 -7.53 -0.18 18.33
C ILE A 52 -6.12 -0.40 17.76
N GLY A 53 -5.44 -1.41 18.32
CA GLY A 53 -4.72 -2.43 17.55
C GLY A 53 -3.68 -2.03 16.48
N GLY A 54 -2.98 -0.90 16.60
CA GLY A 54 -1.70 -0.65 15.92
C GLY A 54 -1.71 -0.51 14.38
N LYS A 55 -0.56 -0.11 13.82
CA LYS A 55 -0.34 0.15 12.37
C LYS A 55 -0.74 -1.01 11.45
N ARG A 56 -0.78 -2.24 11.99
CA ARG A 56 -1.12 -3.46 11.24
C ARG A 56 -2.55 -3.46 10.68
N LEU A 57 -3.45 -2.65 11.24
CA LEU A 57 -4.85 -2.53 10.78
C LEU A 57 -5.00 -1.96 9.37
N PHE A 58 -4.00 -1.26 8.85
CA PHE A 58 -4.03 -0.64 7.51
C PHE A 58 -3.25 -1.44 6.45
N VAL A 59 -2.58 -2.51 6.86
CA VAL A 59 -1.72 -3.31 5.97
C VAL A 59 -2.14 -4.77 5.89
N LYS A 60 -2.78 -5.33 6.92
CA LYS A 60 -3.05 -6.76 7.02
C LYS A 60 -3.79 -7.32 5.80
N GLU A 61 -4.90 -6.70 5.38
CA GLU A 61 -5.68 -7.21 4.25
C GLU A 61 -4.91 -7.14 2.92
N ILE A 62 -3.98 -6.18 2.80
CA ILE A 62 -3.12 -6.04 1.63
C ILE A 62 -1.99 -7.09 1.66
N GLU A 63 -1.41 -7.35 2.84
CA GLU A 63 -0.45 -8.44 3.06
C GLU A 63 -1.06 -9.81 2.74
N ASP A 64 -2.30 -10.05 3.18
CA ASP A 64 -3.04 -11.29 2.88
C ASP A 64 -3.27 -11.44 1.37
N ALA A 65 -3.65 -10.37 0.67
CA ALA A 65 -3.84 -10.37 -0.78
C ALA A 65 -2.53 -10.63 -1.56
N LEU A 66 -1.40 -10.10 -1.09
CA LEU A 66 -0.08 -10.39 -1.65
C LEU A 66 0.28 -11.87 -1.49
N LEU A 67 0.13 -12.41 -0.27
CA LEU A 67 0.44 -13.80 0.03
C LEU A 67 -0.46 -14.79 -0.73
N ALA A 68 -1.71 -14.41 -0.98
CA ALA A 68 -2.67 -15.18 -1.78
C ALA A 68 -2.45 -15.05 -3.29
N GLY A 69 -1.56 -14.14 -3.75
CA GLY A 69 -1.35 -13.87 -5.18
C GLY A 69 -2.53 -13.16 -5.86
N GLU A 70 -3.38 -12.47 -5.09
CA GLU A 70 -4.48 -11.64 -5.59
C GLU A 70 -3.98 -10.30 -6.16
N VAL A 71 -2.86 -9.81 -5.62
CA VAL A 71 -2.08 -8.68 -6.15
C VAL A 71 -0.61 -9.06 -6.23
N ASP A 72 0.12 -8.40 -7.13
CA ASP A 72 1.52 -8.73 -7.43
C ASP A 72 2.50 -7.84 -6.66
N LEU A 73 2.10 -6.60 -6.35
CA LEU A 73 2.80 -5.70 -5.43
C LEU A 73 1.81 -4.82 -4.66
N ALA A 74 2.25 -4.21 -3.57
CA ALA A 74 1.47 -3.24 -2.83
C ALA A 74 2.20 -1.90 -2.68
N VAL A 75 1.44 -0.81 -2.62
CA VAL A 75 1.95 0.54 -2.38
C VAL A 75 1.38 1.09 -1.09
N HIS A 76 2.27 1.55 -0.22
CA HIS A 76 1.93 2.12 1.08
C HIS A 76 2.66 3.43 1.32
N SER A 77 2.08 4.28 2.18
CA SER A 77 2.85 5.30 2.87
C SER A 77 3.82 4.62 3.83
N SER A 78 5.12 4.91 3.70
CA SER A 78 6.17 4.22 4.48
C SER A 78 5.97 4.32 6.00
N LYS A 79 5.39 5.43 6.50
CA LYS A 79 5.10 5.62 7.93
C LYS A 79 4.10 4.61 8.51
N ASP A 80 3.27 4.01 7.66
CA ASP A 80 2.22 3.07 8.05
C ASP A 80 2.70 1.61 8.03
N MET A 81 3.90 1.33 7.51
CA MET A 81 4.46 -0.02 7.46
C MET A 81 4.84 -0.52 8.88
N PRO A 82 4.64 -1.81 9.17
CA PRO A 82 5.14 -2.42 10.39
C PRO A 82 6.68 -2.55 10.33
N VAL A 83 7.31 -2.58 11.50
CA VAL A 83 8.77 -2.75 11.62
C VAL A 83 9.21 -4.14 11.16
N VAL A 84 8.40 -5.15 11.47
CA VAL A 84 8.62 -6.55 11.08
C VAL A 84 7.57 -6.91 10.04
N LEU A 85 8.02 -7.32 8.86
CA LEU A 85 7.16 -7.80 7.79
C LEU A 85 6.82 -9.29 8.02
N PRO A 86 5.63 -9.75 7.58
CA PRO A 86 5.33 -11.17 7.54
C PRO A 86 6.32 -11.95 6.67
N ASP A 87 6.57 -13.21 7.02
CA ASP A 87 7.37 -14.10 6.18
C ASP A 87 6.79 -14.20 4.76
N GLY A 88 7.67 -14.23 3.76
CA GLY A 88 7.29 -14.26 2.35
C GLY A 88 7.06 -12.88 1.73
N LEU A 89 7.06 -11.79 2.53
CA LEU A 89 6.96 -10.42 2.04
C LEU A 89 8.25 -9.64 2.26
N ALA A 90 8.53 -8.69 1.38
CA ALA A 90 9.68 -7.80 1.47
C ALA A 90 9.35 -6.42 0.88
N ILE A 91 10.08 -5.39 1.33
CA ILE A 91 10.06 -4.08 0.66
C ILE A 91 10.92 -4.19 -0.60
N ALA A 92 10.26 -4.28 -1.76
CA ALA A 92 10.94 -4.40 -3.05
C ALA A 92 11.56 -3.09 -3.55
N GLY A 93 11.11 -1.94 -3.03
CA GLY A 93 11.65 -0.64 -3.41
C GLY A 93 11.00 0.51 -2.66
N VAL A 94 11.66 1.67 -2.72
CA VAL A 94 11.17 2.94 -2.17
C VAL A 94 11.31 4.03 -3.24
N LEU A 95 10.31 4.91 -3.32
CA LEU A 95 10.39 6.10 -4.17
C LEU A 95 11.26 7.18 -3.50
N PRO A 96 11.75 8.18 -4.26
CA PRO A 96 12.34 9.38 -3.68
C PRO A 96 11.40 10.00 -2.63
N ARG A 97 11.98 10.39 -1.50
CA ARG A 97 11.20 10.91 -0.36
C ARG A 97 10.78 12.36 -0.62
N GLU A 98 9.50 12.64 -0.39
CA GLU A 98 8.98 14.00 -0.31
C GLU A 98 9.44 14.73 0.97
N ASP A 99 9.06 16.00 1.12
CA ASP A 99 9.30 16.76 2.36
C ASP A 99 8.75 16.01 3.58
N ALA A 100 9.57 15.88 4.62
CA ALA A 100 9.28 15.12 5.81
C ALA A 100 8.73 15.96 6.97
N ARG A 101 8.60 17.28 6.79
CA ARG A 101 8.11 18.20 7.82
C ARG A 101 6.60 18.08 7.98
N ASP A 102 6.14 18.24 9.22
CA ASP A 102 4.73 18.50 9.51
C ASP A 102 4.35 19.91 9.02
N ALA A 103 3.06 20.13 8.74
CA ALA A 103 2.48 21.40 8.32
C ALA A 103 1.80 22.13 9.47
#